data_AF-C0B5C3-F1
#
_entry.id   AF-C0B5C3-F1
#
_cell.length_a   1.000
_cell.length_b   1.000
_cell.length_c   1.000
_cell.angle_alpha   90.00
_cell.angle_beta   90.00
_cell.angle_gamma   90.00
#
_symmetry.space_group_name_H-M   'P 1'
#
loop_
_entity.id
_entity.type
_entity.pdbx_description
1 polymer ?
#
loop_
_entity_poly.entity_id
_entity_poly.type
_entity_poly.pdbx_seq_one_letter_code
_entity_poly.pdbx_strand_id
1 'polypeptide(L)'
;MNAEERMTKGQLEEEIQYFRKIFQEIRLFPIGNISDIDEEWRKINEGQSCYHYWKRETPCDNCVVMRAATTKEEKGKLEIVNGRIYQVIARYIEVDEKPYVIELIRCLDGD
;
A
#
# COMPACT_ATOMS: atom_id res chain seq x y z
N MET A 1 -11.52 -12.78 10.10
CA MET A 1 -10.44 -12.89 11.10
C MET A 1 -9.76 -11.53 11.14
N ASN A 2 -10.16 -10.67 12.08
CA ASN A 2 -9.54 -9.36 12.29
C ASN A 2 -8.61 -9.50 13.49
N ALA A 3 -7.38 -9.93 13.24
CA ALA A 3 -6.28 -9.65 14.16
C ALA A 3 -5.55 -8.47 13.56
N GLU A 4 -5.36 -7.40 14.34
CA GLU A 4 -4.37 -6.38 14.00
C GLU A 4 -3.04 -7.14 13.78
N GLU A 5 -2.64 -7.32 12.52
CA GLU A 5 -1.44 -8.09 12.15
C GLU A 5 -0.23 -7.30 12.62
N ARG A 6 0.14 -7.55 13.88
CA ARG A 6 1.39 -7.09 14.47
C ARG A 6 2.51 -7.95 13.94
N MET A 7 3.48 -7.31 13.32
CA MET A 7 4.66 -7.96 12.75
C MET A 7 5.90 -7.14 13.07
N THR A 8 7.06 -7.78 12.99
CA THR A 8 8.36 -7.12 13.03
C THR A 8 8.74 -6.64 11.63
N LYS A 9 9.73 -5.73 11.54
CA LYS A 9 10.30 -5.34 10.23
C LYS A 9 10.77 -6.54 9.41
N GLY A 10 11.46 -7.50 10.03
CA GLY A 10 11.94 -8.70 9.33
C GLY A 10 10.80 -9.55 8.75
N GLN A 11 9.69 -9.68 9.49
CA GLN A 11 8.50 -10.36 8.99
C GLN A 11 7.85 -9.60 7.82
N LEU A 12 7.78 -8.27 7.90
CA LEU A 12 7.27 -7.46 6.80
C LEU A 12 8.15 -7.59 5.55
N GLU A 13 9.48 -7.61 5.71
CA GLU A 13 10.41 -7.82 4.60
C GLU A 13 10.17 -9.16 3.91
N GLU A 14 10.01 -10.24 4.69
CA GLU A 14 9.67 -11.56 4.16
C GLU A 14 8.33 -11.55 3.41
N GLU A 15 7.28 -10.95 3.97
CA GLU A 15 5.98 -10.81 3.31
C GLU A 15 6.08 -10.03 2.00
N ILE A 16 6.85 -8.94 1.96
CA ILE A 16 7.08 -8.16 0.74
C ILE A 16 7.76 -9.02 -0.33
N GLN A 17 8.71 -9.89 0.03
CA GLN A 17 9.30 -10.81 -0.94
C GLN A 17 8.27 -11.77 -1.54
N TYR A 18 7.28 -12.22 -0.76
CA TYR A 18 6.19 -13.03 -1.28
C TYR A 18 5.25 -12.22 -2.16
N PHE A 19 4.86 -11.02 -1.74
CA PHE A 19 3.97 -10.15 -2.52
C PHE A 19 4.57 -9.76 -3.85
N ARG A 20 5.89 -9.54 -3.95
CA ARG A 20 6.57 -9.23 -5.22
C ARG A 20 6.43 -10.32 -6.29
N LYS A 21 6.07 -11.55 -5.91
CA LYS A 21 5.81 -12.63 -6.86
C LYS A 21 4.46 -12.50 -7.56
N ILE A 22 3.55 -11.69 -7.01
CA ILE A 22 2.14 -11.59 -7.42
C ILE A 22 1.78 -10.17 -7.85
N PHE A 23 2.29 -9.18 -7.11
CA PHE A 23 2.02 -7.76 -7.28
C PHE A 23 3.20 -7.08 -7.94
N GLN A 24 2.91 -6.28 -8.96
CA GLN A 24 3.94 -5.55 -9.71
C GLN A 24 4.47 -4.39 -8.87
N GLU A 25 3.61 -3.79 -8.05
CA GLU A 25 3.96 -2.61 -7.26
C GLU A 25 3.46 -2.75 -5.84
N ILE A 26 4.32 -2.37 -4.89
CA ILE A 26 4.09 -2.45 -3.45
C ILE A 26 4.53 -1.13 -2.83
N ARG A 27 3.67 -0.50 -2.05
CA ARG A 27 3.92 0.80 -1.43
C ARG A 27 3.56 0.74 0.06
N LEU A 28 4.25 1.50 0.90
CA LEU A 28 4.04 1.44 2.35
C LEU A 28 3.83 2.84 2.93
N PHE A 29 2.66 3.14 3.47
CA PHE A 29 2.34 4.46 3.99
C PHE A 29 2.33 4.44 5.53
N PRO A 30 3.06 5.32 6.24
CA PRO A 30 2.86 5.49 7.67
C PRO A 30 1.48 6.08 7.95
N ILE A 31 0.89 5.73 9.10
CA ILE A 31 -0.29 6.41 9.63
C ILE A 31 0.19 7.34 10.75
N GLY A 32 0.16 8.65 10.51
CA GLY A 32 0.65 9.66 11.46
C GLY A 32 1.82 10.47 10.90
N ASN A 33 2.86 10.67 11.70
CA ASN A 33 3.92 11.61 11.36
C ASN A 33 4.95 10.99 10.40
N ILE A 34 5.25 11.68 9.29
CA ILE A 34 6.21 11.23 8.26
C ILE A 34 7.64 11.09 8.84
N SER A 35 7.93 11.76 9.96
CA SER A 35 9.16 11.60 10.72
C SER A 35 9.37 10.17 11.24
N ASP A 36 8.28 9.40 11.43
CA ASP A 36 8.31 8.11 12.09
C ASP A 36 8.60 6.95 11.11
N ILE A 37 8.66 7.27 9.81
CA ILE A 37 9.10 6.37 8.75
C ILE A 37 10.59 6.13 8.91
N ASP A 38 10.95 4.86 9.03
CA ASP A 38 12.33 4.40 8.96
C ASP A 38 12.96 4.78 7.60
N GLU A 39 14.18 5.31 7.61
CA GLU A 39 14.85 5.86 6.44
C GLU A 39 15.00 4.83 5.29
N GLU A 40 15.07 3.54 5.59
CA GLU A 40 15.05 2.48 4.57
C GLU A 40 13.68 2.35 3.89
N TRP A 41 12.61 2.54 4.65
CA TRP A 41 11.23 2.44 4.16
C TRP A 41 10.76 3.70 3.41
N ARG A 42 11.42 4.85 3.65
CA ARG A 42 11.23 6.04 2.80
C ARG A 42 11.54 5.76 1.34
N LYS A 43 12.52 4.90 1.05
CA LYS A 43 12.93 4.52 -0.30
C LYS A 43 11.86 3.72 -1.05
N ILE A 44 10.99 2.99 -0.35
CA ILE A 44 9.84 2.30 -0.97
C ILE A 44 8.85 3.32 -1.57
N ASN A 45 8.80 4.52 -1.01
CA ASN A 45 7.89 5.57 -1.46
C ASN A 45 8.58 6.70 -2.25
N GLU A 46 9.88 6.58 -2.55
CA GLU A 46 10.64 7.68 -3.15
C GLU A 46 10.03 8.11 -4.49
N GLY A 47 9.47 9.33 -4.50
CA GLY A 47 9.17 10.09 -5.71
C GLY A 47 7.72 10.13 -6.20
N GLN A 48 6.73 9.55 -5.51
CA GLN A 48 5.36 9.55 -6.04
C GLN A 48 4.29 9.69 -4.94
N SER A 49 3.54 10.79 -4.95
CA SER A 49 2.21 10.83 -4.35
C SER A 49 1.32 9.76 -5.00
N CYS A 50 0.31 9.24 -4.30
CA CYS A 50 -0.55 8.18 -4.85
C CYS A 50 -1.22 8.54 -6.17
N TYR A 51 -1.54 9.81 -6.39
CA TYR A 51 -2.11 10.29 -7.66
C TYR A 51 -1.07 10.38 -8.78
N HIS A 52 0.20 10.65 -8.46
CA HIS A 52 1.26 10.71 -9.47
C HIS A 52 1.56 9.33 -10.07
N TYR A 53 1.53 8.28 -9.24
CA TYR A 53 1.63 6.89 -9.71
C TYR A 53 0.56 6.55 -10.76
N TRP A 54 -0.68 7.02 -10.54
CA TRP A 54 -1.79 6.84 -11.48
C TRP A 54 -1.85 7.89 -12.61
N LYS A 55 -0.83 8.76 -12.71
CA LYS A 55 -0.79 9.90 -13.66
C LYS A 55 -2.04 10.79 -13.58
N ARG A 56 -2.59 10.95 -12.38
CA ARG A 56 -3.72 11.85 -12.08
C ARG A 56 -3.21 13.20 -11.62
N GLU A 57 -3.95 14.27 -11.93
CA GLU A 57 -3.67 15.62 -11.45
C GLU A 57 -4.16 15.84 -10.01
N THR A 58 -5.19 15.10 -9.59
CA THR A 58 -5.83 15.23 -8.27
C THR A 58 -5.73 13.94 -7.45
N PRO A 59 -5.78 14.05 -6.11
CA PRO A 59 -5.95 12.90 -5.22
C PRO A 59 -7.13 12.01 -5.61
N CYS A 60 -7.09 10.74 -5.25
CA CYS A 60 -8.19 9.83 -5.55
C CYS A 60 -9.40 10.06 -4.63
N ASP A 61 -10.60 10.14 -5.22
CA ASP A 61 -11.87 10.36 -4.49
C ASP A 61 -12.20 9.23 -3.51
N ASN A 62 -11.83 7.99 -3.86
CA ASN A 62 -12.01 6.80 -3.04
C ASN A 62 -10.65 6.14 -2.75
N CYS A 63 -9.86 6.80 -1.93
CA CYS A 63 -8.53 6.33 -1.52
C CYS A 63 -8.65 5.10 -0.60
N VAL A 64 -8.31 3.92 -1.13
CA VAL A 64 -8.31 2.67 -0.35
C VAL A 64 -7.29 2.71 0.79
N VAL A 65 -6.17 3.41 0.61
CA VAL A 65 -5.14 3.61 1.66
C VAL A 65 -5.73 4.38 2.84
N MET A 66 -6.36 5.53 2.59
CA MET A 66 -7.00 6.32 3.64
C MET A 66 -8.11 5.54 4.33
N ARG A 67 -8.94 4.82 3.56
CA ARG A 67 -10.01 4.00 4.15
C ARG A 67 -9.47 2.84 4.99
N ALA A 68 -8.41 2.17 4.54
CA ALA A 68 -7.75 1.12 5.32
C ALA A 68 -7.16 1.68 6.62
N ALA A 69 -6.51 2.84 6.55
CA ALA A 69 -6.01 3.54 7.73
C ALA A 69 -7.11 3.92 8.73
N THR A 70 -8.23 4.47 8.24
CA THR A 70 -9.35 4.91 9.10
C THR A 70 -10.12 3.75 9.72
N THR A 71 -10.33 2.68 8.95
CA THR A 71 -11.15 1.54 9.40
C THR A 71 -10.35 0.44 10.09
N LYS A 72 -9.02 0.46 9.98
CA LYS A 72 -8.12 -0.64 10.36
C LYS A 72 -8.49 -1.98 9.72
N GLU A 73 -8.98 -1.94 8.49
CA GLU A 73 -9.41 -3.11 7.73
C GLU A 73 -8.76 -3.11 6.35
N GLU A 74 -8.71 -4.28 5.71
CA GLU A 74 -8.37 -4.36 4.30
C GLU A 74 -9.44 -3.68 3.43
N LYS A 75 -9.00 -2.91 2.44
CA LYS A 75 -9.85 -2.28 1.43
C LYS A 75 -9.30 -2.56 0.04
N GLY A 76 -10.19 -2.79 -0.90
CA GLY A 76 -9.84 -3.05 -2.30
C GLY A 76 -10.61 -2.17 -3.26
N LYS A 77 -10.04 -1.94 -4.44
CA LYS A 77 -10.73 -1.38 -5.60
C LYS A 77 -10.14 -1.90 -6.91
N LEU A 78 -10.92 -1.73 -7.98
CA LEU A 78 -10.43 -1.83 -9.35
C LEU A 78 -10.25 -0.41 -9.90
N GLU A 79 -9.14 -0.17 -10.57
CA GLU A 79 -8.83 1.11 -11.23
C GLU A 79 -8.56 0.86 -12.70
N ILE A 80 -9.15 1.69 -13.57
CA ILE A 80 -8.90 1.63 -15.01
C ILE A 80 -7.96 2.77 -15.38
N VAL A 81 -6.78 2.44 -15.88
CA VAL A 81 -5.77 3.41 -16.30
C VAL A 81 -5.24 3.05 -17.68
N ASN A 82 -5.38 3.97 -18.62
CA ASN A 82 -5.00 3.79 -20.04
C ASN A 82 -5.57 2.51 -20.66
N GLY A 83 -6.84 2.20 -20.35
CA GLY A 83 -7.54 1.03 -20.88
C GLY A 83 -7.15 -0.30 -20.24
N ARG A 84 -6.31 -0.31 -19.18
CA ARG A 84 -5.97 -1.51 -18.41
C ARG A 84 -6.62 -1.49 -17.04
N ILE A 85 -7.04 -2.65 -16.55
CA ILE A 85 -7.64 -2.86 -15.24
C ILE A 85 -6.55 -3.24 -14.23
N TYR A 86 -6.49 -2.51 -13.14
CA TYR A 86 -5.61 -2.79 -12.01
C TYR A 86 -6.43 -3.13 -10.77
N GLN A 87 -6.00 -4.14 -10.04
CA GLN A 87 -6.44 -4.38 -8.67
C GLN A 87 -5.52 -3.63 -7.70
N VAL A 88 -6.13 -2.87 -6.80
CA VAL A 88 -5.44 -2.17 -5.71
C VAL A 88 -6.01 -2.67 -4.39
N ILE A 89 -5.15 -3.23 -3.54
CA ILE A 89 -5.48 -3.69 -2.19
C ILE A 89 -4.68 -2.84 -1.20
N ALA A 90 -5.32 -2.35 -0.15
CA ALA A 90 -4.69 -1.64 0.95
C ALA A 90 -5.00 -2.34 2.27
N ARG A 91 -3.97 -2.67 3.05
CA ARG A 91 -4.10 -3.40 4.32
C ARG A 91 -3.43 -2.60 5.45
N TYR A 92 -4.17 -2.38 6.53
CA TYR A 92 -3.61 -1.84 7.78
C TYR A 92 -2.71 -2.90 8.45
N ILE A 93 -1.51 -2.52 8.85
CA ILE A 93 -0.56 -3.37 9.57
C ILE A 93 0.10 -2.59 10.71
N GLU A 94 0.55 -3.28 11.75
CA GLU A 94 1.36 -2.69 12.82
C GLU A 94 2.76 -3.32 12.78
N VAL A 95 3.78 -2.50 12.54
CA VAL A 95 5.17 -2.95 12.41
C VAL A 95 5.96 -2.36 13.55
N ASP A 96 6.50 -3.20 14.45
CA ASP A 96 7.19 -2.74 15.67
C ASP A 96 6.38 -1.66 16.41
N GLU A 97 5.09 -1.92 16.63
CA GLU A 97 4.11 -1.03 17.29
C GLU A 97 3.78 0.27 16.54
N LYS A 98 4.30 0.45 15.32
CA LYS A 98 4.00 1.60 14.47
C LYS A 98 2.97 1.25 13.39
N PRO A 99 1.92 2.05 13.20
CA PRO A 99 0.87 1.74 12.23
C PRO A 99 1.26 2.16 10.80
N TYR A 100 1.01 1.26 9.85
CA TYR A 100 1.21 1.49 8.42
C TYR A 100 0.02 0.99 7.61
N VAL A 101 -0.04 1.40 6.34
CA VAL A 101 -0.84 0.77 5.30
C VAL A 101 0.08 0.26 4.21
N ILE A 102 0.02 -1.03 3.91
CA ILE A 102 0.64 -1.59 2.70
C ILE A 102 -0.36 -1.56 1.55
N GLU A 103 0.02 -0.92 0.45
CA GLU A 103 -0.75 -0.89 -0.81
C GLU A 103 -0.10 -1.86 -1.81
N LEU A 104 -0.88 -2.81 -2.30
CA LEU A 104 -0.50 -3.85 -3.25
C LEU A 104 -1.25 -3.62 -4.56
N ILE A 105 -0.51 -3.53 -5.66
CA ILE A 105 -1.06 -3.20 -6.97
C ILE A 105 -0.67 -4.28 -7.98
N ARG A 106 -1.65 -4.77 -8.72
CA ARG A 106 -1.41 -5.63 -9.87
C ARG A 106 -2.28 -5.27 -11.06
N CYS A 107 -1.73 -5.38 -12.27
CA CYS A 107 -2.49 -5.34 -13.51
C CYS A 107 -3.23 -6.68 -13.66
N LEU A 108 -4.54 -6.64 -13.90
CA LEU A 108 -5.35 -7.84 -14.17
C LEU A 108 -5.36 -8.18 -15.66
N ASP A 109 -5.14 -7.18 -16.51
CA ASP A 109 -4.94 -7.40 -17.93
C ASP A 109 -3.46 -7.75 -18.14
N GLY A 110 -3.19 -9.04 -18.34
CA GLY A 110 -1.88 -9.56 -18.73
C GLY A 110 -1.98 -10.32 -20.04
N ASP A 111 -0.88 -10.29 -20.81
CA ASP A 111 -0.59 -11.38 -21.76
C ASP A 111 -0.16 -12.64 -20.99
#